data_AF-A0A545ULY6-F1
#
_entry.id   AF-A0A545ULY6-F1
#
_cell.length_a   1.000
_cell.length_b   1.000
_cell.length_c   1.000
_cell.angle_alpha   90.00
_cell.angle_beta   90.00
_cell.angle_gamma   90.00
#
_symmetry.space_group_name_H-M   'P 1'
#
loop_
_entity.id
_entity.type
_entity.pdbx_description
1 polymer ?
#
loop_
_entity_poly.entity_id
_entity_poly.type
_entity_poly.pdbx_seq_one_letter_code
_entity_poly.pdbx_strand_id
1 'polypeptide(L)'
;MGIQRLSPRLSSWSPLIGIFVMAGALVAASFATSVSHLIGTQGVLFAIGSSLSYCPCIAFLNDWFDRRKGMAYGIMWAGTGLSGSVLPFVLQHLLATYGYQYTLRVSAIALVAITLPVVYFVKPRLSPSQTTTTQGNPFNFRFTLSQTFMLHQLANIFQALGFFLPSIFLPTYARSMLGASELVAASTILLLNLASTVGCPTMGWLSDNYHVTRCLFIATVGASLATFLLWGFTTTVPSLLIYCVFYGLFAGSYTSAWTGLMRQITTDETISDRYSCQDTDPVMVLSVLAAGRGIGSVLSGPLSQALVGDYWHVKTYGAYGTVYGPLVIFTGFTAALSGIVLFWKHIGWIH
;
A
#
# COMPACT_ATOMS: atom_id res chain seq x y z
N MET A 1 -14.30 3.47 8.76
CA MET A 1 -15.20 3.15 7.64
C MET A 1 -16.64 2.87 8.08
N GLY A 2 -16.93 1.82 8.88
CA GLY A 2 -18.33 1.45 9.19
C GLY A 2 -19.19 2.56 9.83
N ILE A 3 -18.66 3.28 10.83
CA ILE A 3 -19.37 4.38 11.51
C ILE A 3 -19.70 5.54 10.57
N GLN A 4 -18.79 5.88 9.65
CA GLN A 4 -19.03 6.97 8.68
C GLN A 4 -20.11 6.61 7.67
N ARG A 5 -20.30 5.33 7.37
CA ARG A 5 -21.37 4.87 6.46
C ARG A 5 -22.75 4.84 7.11
N LEU A 6 -22.84 4.57 8.42
CA LEU A 6 -24.09 4.67 9.16
C LEU A 6 -24.63 6.10 9.26
N SER A 7 -23.79 7.11 9.06
CA SER A 7 -24.15 8.53 9.16
C SER A 7 -23.74 9.31 7.90
N PRO A 8 -24.63 9.42 6.89
CA PRO A 8 -24.32 10.08 5.60
C PRO A 8 -23.85 11.54 5.75
N ARG A 9 -24.38 12.25 6.75
CA ARG A 9 -23.93 13.60 7.11
C ARG A 9 -22.48 13.57 7.58
N LEU A 10 -22.13 12.65 8.47
CA LEU A 10 -20.75 12.51 8.97
C LEU A 10 -19.78 12.15 7.83
N SER A 11 -20.19 11.30 6.88
CA SER A 11 -19.38 10.95 5.70
C SER A 11 -18.99 12.17 4.85
N SER A 12 -19.88 13.16 4.73
CA SER A 12 -19.63 14.37 3.94
C SER A 12 -18.69 15.36 4.63
N TRP A 13 -18.73 15.45 5.96
CA TRP A 13 -17.84 16.32 6.74
C TRP A 13 -16.51 15.66 7.12
N SER A 14 -16.44 14.34 7.08
CA SER A 14 -15.27 13.56 7.48
C SER A 14 -13.98 13.91 6.73
N PRO A 15 -13.97 14.16 5.39
CA PRO A 15 -12.76 14.60 4.70
C PRO A 15 -12.20 15.92 5.23
N LEU A 16 -13.08 16.88 5.50
CA LEU A 16 -12.70 18.19 6.04
C LEU A 16 -12.11 18.05 7.44
N ILE A 17 -12.81 17.32 8.33
CA ILE A 17 -12.33 17.07 9.68
C ILE A 17 -10.97 16.35 9.64
N GLY A 18 -10.83 15.34 8.78
CA GLY A 18 -9.58 14.60 8.59
C GLY A 18 -8.41 15.51 8.19
N ILE A 19 -8.61 16.43 7.25
CA ILE A 19 -7.58 17.40 6.83
C ILE A 19 -7.12 18.28 7.99
N PHE A 20 -8.06 18.84 8.77
CA PHE A 20 -7.70 19.69 9.91
C PHE A 20 -7.00 18.90 11.02
N VAL A 21 -7.41 17.65 11.26
CA VAL A 21 -6.74 16.75 12.21
C VAL A 21 -5.32 16.43 11.75
N MET A 22 -5.11 16.13 10.46
CA MET A 22 -3.77 15.88 9.90
C MET A 22 -2.88 17.12 9.99
N ALA A 23 -3.40 18.30 9.67
CA ALA A 23 -2.67 19.55 9.78
C ALA A 23 -2.32 19.87 11.24
N GLY A 24 -3.28 19.71 12.15
CA GLY A 24 -3.08 19.84 13.60
C GLY A 24 -2.03 18.86 14.12
N ALA A 25 -2.02 17.62 13.64
CA ALA A 25 -1.01 16.63 13.99
C ALA A 25 0.40 17.04 13.56
N LEU A 26 0.57 17.57 12.35
CA LEU A 26 1.85 18.06 11.85
C LEU A 26 2.33 19.32 12.60
N VAL A 27 1.41 20.23 12.94
CA VAL A 27 1.74 21.41 13.76
C VAL A 27 2.14 21.00 15.18
N ALA A 28 1.39 20.08 15.80
CA ALA A 28 1.72 19.53 17.11
C ALA A 28 3.08 18.82 17.11
N ALA A 29 3.38 18.04 16.05
CA ALA A 29 4.68 17.43 15.86
C ALA A 29 5.82 18.46 15.75
N SER A 30 5.55 19.69 15.28
CA SER A 30 6.58 20.75 15.24
C SER A 30 7.04 21.22 16.63
N PHE A 31 6.25 20.96 17.67
CA PHE A 31 6.58 21.25 19.06
C PHE A 31 7.10 20.02 19.82
N ALA A 32 7.30 18.89 19.13
CA ALA A 32 7.75 17.66 19.76
C ALA A 32 9.23 17.75 20.17
N THR A 33 9.48 17.63 21.47
CA THR A 33 10.82 17.55 22.07
C THR A 33 11.26 16.11 22.36
N SER A 34 10.37 15.13 22.18
CA SER A 34 10.61 13.71 22.47
C SER A 34 10.05 12.82 21.35
N VAL A 35 10.71 11.69 21.10
CA VAL A 35 10.30 10.67 20.13
C VAL A 35 8.89 10.15 20.44
N SER A 36 8.54 9.97 21.71
CA SER A 36 7.19 9.53 22.10
C SER A 36 6.11 10.53 21.68
N HIS A 37 6.42 11.83 21.72
CA HIS A 37 5.50 12.88 21.26
C HIS A 37 5.37 12.85 19.73
N LEU A 38 6.45 12.56 19.00
CA LEU A 38 6.42 12.36 17.55
C LEU A 38 5.58 11.14 17.16
N ILE A 39 5.71 10.02 17.88
CA ILE A 39 4.90 8.81 17.68
C ILE A 39 3.42 9.11 17.93
N GLY A 40 3.09 9.83 18.99
CA GLY A 40 1.70 10.22 19.29
C GLY A 40 1.10 11.14 18.22
N THR A 41 1.87 12.11 17.72
CA THR A 41 1.39 13.12 16.76
C THR A 41 1.44 12.60 15.32
N GLN A 42 2.62 12.30 14.78
CA GLN A 42 2.78 11.84 13.40
C GLN A 42 2.37 10.38 13.18
N GLY A 43 2.45 9.54 14.21
CA GLY A 43 1.98 8.16 14.12
C GLY A 43 0.46 8.10 14.31
N VAL A 44 0.00 8.29 15.56
CA VAL A 44 -1.39 8.02 15.92
C VAL A 44 -2.35 9.11 15.41
N LEU A 45 -2.12 10.38 15.75
CA LEU A 45 -3.06 11.46 15.43
C LEU A 45 -3.16 11.69 13.91
N PHE A 46 -2.04 11.66 13.20
CA PHE A 46 -2.03 11.74 11.74
C PHE A 46 -2.67 10.51 11.08
N ALA A 47 -2.50 9.30 11.62
CA ALA A 47 -3.19 8.09 11.13
C ALA A 47 -4.72 8.20 11.30
N ILE A 48 -5.20 8.77 12.41
CA ILE A 48 -6.62 9.02 12.63
C ILE A 48 -7.15 10.02 11.60
N GLY A 49 -6.48 11.17 11.42
CA GLY A 49 -6.89 12.19 10.45
C GLY A 49 -6.87 11.68 9.01
N SER A 50 -5.82 10.96 8.62
CA SER A 50 -5.72 10.34 7.29
C SER A 50 -6.80 9.28 7.07
N SER A 51 -7.10 8.45 8.07
CA SER A 51 -8.20 7.49 8.00
C SER A 51 -9.53 8.20 7.81
N LEU A 52 -9.82 9.26 8.57
CA LEU A 52 -11.05 10.04 8.44
C LEU A 52 -11.23 10.63 7.04
N SER A 53 -10.14 11.05 6.39
CA SER A 53 -10.17 11.61 5.04
C SER A 53 -10.22 10.55 3.94
N TYR A 54 -9.50 9.44 4.12
CA TYR A 54 -9.34 8.39 3.13
C TYR A 54 -10.59 7.50 2.98
N CYS A 55 -11.29 7.23 4.09
CA CYS A 55 -12.51 6.41 4.10
C CYS A 55 -13.61 6.88 3.11
N PRO A 56 -14.08 8.14 3.16
CA PRO A 56 -15.12 8.63 2.24
C PRO A 56 -14.63 8.68 0.79
N CYS A 57 -13.34 8.95 0.54
CA CYS A 57 -12.76 8.92 -0.81
C CYS A 57 -12.90 7.53 -1.44
N ILE A 58 -12.56 6.46 -0.70
CA ILE A 58 -12.76 5.08 -1.16
C ILE A 58 -14.24 4.77 -1.37
N ALA A 59 -15.09 5.17 -0.43
CA ALA A 59 -16.51 4.86 -0.48
C ALA A 59 -17.18 5.49 -1.70
N PHE A 60 -16.97 6.78 -1.93
CA PHE A 60 -17.54 7.47 -3.08
C PHE A 60 -16.95 6.96 -4.38
N LEU A 61 -15.65 6.63 -4.44
CA LEU A 61 -15.05 6.02 -5.63
C LEU A 61 -15.74 4.71 -6.01
N ASN A 62 -16.10 3.88 -5.02
CA ASN A 62 -16.84 2.64 -5.25
C ASN A 62 -18.23 2.90 -5.84
N ASP A 63 -18.93 3.94 -5.38
CA ASP A 63 -20.27 4.29 -5.85
C ASP A 63 -20.25 4.89 -7.27
N TRP A 64 -19.19 5.63 -7.62
CA TRP A 64 -19.07 6.31 -8.92
C TRP A 64 -18.80 5.36 -10.09
N PHE A 65 -18.05 4.28 -9.88
CA PHE A 65 -17.64 3.37 -10.93
C PHE A 65 -18.25 1.99 -10.72
N ASP A 66 -18.80 1.39 -11.77
CA ASP A 66 -19.35 0.03 -11.71
C ASP A 66 -18.45 -0.97 -12.46
N ARG A 67 -18.30 -0.78 -13.77
CA ARG A 67 -17.56 -1.69 -14.66
C ARG A 67 -16.03 -1.52 -14.65
N ARG A 68 -15.53 -0.33 -14.32
CA ARG A 68 -14.09 0.03 -14.36
C ARG A 68 -13.55 0.40 -12.97
N LYS A 69 -13.99 -0.34 -11.94
CA LYS A 69 -13.63 -0.08 -10.54
C LYS A 69 -12.11 -0.23 -10.36
N GLY A 70 -11.53 -1.33 -10.79
CA GLY A 70 -10.10 -1.61 -10.65
C GLY A 70 -9.23 -0.51 -11.25
N MET A 71 -9.53 -0.02 -12.46
CA MET A 71 -8.80 1.09 -13.07
C MET A 71 -8.93 2.40 -12.26
N ALA A 72 -10.13 2.71 -11.74
CA ALA A 72 -10.35 3.92 -10.94
C ALA A 72 -9.55 3.90 -9.63
N TYR A 73 -9.57 2.77 -8.91
CA TYR A 73 -8.74 2.56 -7.72
C TYR A 73 -7.25 2.53 -8.05
N GLY A 74 -6.86 1.95 -9.19
CA GLY A 74 -5.48 1.94 -9.68
C GLY A 74 -4.95 3.35 -9.93
N ILE A 75 -5.75 4.26 -10.51
CA ILE A 75 -5.40 5.68 -10.68
C ILE A 75 -5.30 6.38 -9.32
N MET A 76 -6.25 6.13 -8.40
CA MET A 76 -6.19 6.67 -7.04
C MET A 76 -4.89 6.26 -6.33
N TRP A 77 -4.51 4.98 -6.41
CA TRP A 77 -3.27 4.46 -5.81
C TRP A 77 -2.00 4.86 -6.57
N ALA A 78 -2.07 5.19 -7.87
CA ALA A 78 -0.94 5.76 -8.59
C ALA A 78 -0.43 7.05 -7.94
N GLY A 79 -1.35 7.83 -7.34
CA GLY A 79 -1.05 9.05 -6.62
C GLY A 79 -0.11 8.85 -5.43
N THR A 80 -0.14 7.69 -4.76
CA THR A 80 0.78 7.41 -3.66
C THR A 80 2.21 7.27 -4.17
N GLY A 81 2.42 6.56 -5.28
CA GLY A 81 3.73 6.47 -5.94
C GLY A 81 4.23 7.83 -6.42
N LEU A 82 3.36 8.68 -6.97
CA LEU A 82 3.77 10.02 -7.44
C LEU A 82 4.18 10.90 -6.25
N SER A 83 3.39 10.87 -5.18
CA SER A 83 3.69 11.58 -3.94
C SER A 83 4.99 11.08 -3.28
N GLY A 84 5.23 9.76 -3.29
CA GLY A 84 6.45 9.13 -2.78
C GLY A 84 7.68 9.40 -3.64
N SER A 85 7.49 9.79 -4.90
CA SER A 85 8.55 10.21 -5.80
C SER A 85 8.96 11.66 -5.58
N VAL A 86 8.01 12.57 -5.31
CA VAL A 86 8.26 14.02 -5.29
C VAL A 86 8.44 14.56 -3.86
N LEU A 87 7.59 14.17 -2.91
CA LEU A 87 7.63 14.74 -1.55
C LEU A 87 8.96 14.52 -0.82
N PRO A 88 9.62 13.35 -0.88
CA PRO A 88 10.85 13.15 -0.13
C PRO A 88 11.95 14.16 -0.48
N PHE A 89 12.08 14.55 -1.76
CA PHE A 89 13.07 15.54 -2.19
C PHE A 89 12.74 16.94 -1.68
N VAL A 90 11.48 17.34 -1.76
CA VAL A 90 11.02 18.64 -1.24
C VAL A 90 11.22 18.70 0.27
N LEU A 91 10.83 17.64 0.98
CA LEU A 91 10.99 17.53 2.43
C LEU A 91 12.46 17.48 2.84
N GLN A 92 13.32 16.76 2.13
CA GLN A 92 14.75 16.70 2.41
C GLN A 92 15.40 18.08 2.25
N HIS A 93 15.06 18.81 1.19
CA HIS A 93 15.57 20.16 0.96
C HIS A 93 15.11 21.15 2.05
N LEU A 94 13.82 21.11 2.41
CA LEU A 94 13.27 21.92 3.50
C LEU A 94 13.93 21.58 4.85
N LEU A 95 14.13 20.29 5.12
CA LEU A 95 14.72 19.81 6.36
C LEU A 95 16.18 20.24 6.49
N ALA A 96 16.95 20.18 5.41
CA ALA A 96 18.35 20.61 5.38
C ALA A 96 18.52 22.13 5.55
N THR A 97 17.56 22.92 5.02
CA THR A 97 17.68 24.39 4.99
C THR A 97 17.08 25.06 6.22
N TYR A 98 15.92 24.59 6.68
CA TYR A 98 15.11 25.26 7.70
C TYR A 98 14.90 24.42 8.97
N GLY A 99 15.34 23.17 9.00
CA GLY A 99 15.16 22.25 10.12
C GLY A 99 13.74 21.69 10.23
N TYR A 100 13.55 20.77 11.18
CA TYR A 100 12.33 19.94 11.26
C TYR A 100 11.08 20.74 11.64
N GLN A 101 11.19 21.72 12.54
CA GLN A 101 10.03 22.47 13.04
C GLN A 101 9.35 23.28 11.93
N TYR A 102 10.14 24.02 11.15
CA TYR A 102 9.64 24.80 10.01
C TYR A 102 9.14 23.88 8.90
N THR A 103 9.85 22.79 8.60
CA THR A 103 9.44 21.81 7.60
C THR A 103 8.06 21.23 7.90
N LEU A 104 7.79 20.85 9.15
CA LEU A 104 6.50 20.29 9.55
C LEU A 104 5.35 21.30 9.46
N ARG A 105 5.59 22.57 9.81
CA ARG A 105 4.59 23.64 9.69
C ARG A 105 4.28 23.96 8.23
N VAL A 106 5.30 24.09 7.39
CA VAL A 106 5.13 24.30 5.94
C VAL A 106 4.39 23.12 5.32
N SER A 107 4.72 21.88 5.73
CA SER A 107 4.02 20.67 5.28
C SER A 107 2.55 20.66 5.68
N ALA A 108 2.22 21.12 6.90
CA ALA A 108 0.83 21.25 7.34
C ALA A 108 0.04 22.26 6.50
N ILE A 109 0.64 23.42 6.22
CA ILE A 109 0.02 24.45 5.37
C ILE A 109 -0.16 23.94 3.95
N ALA A 110 0.87 23.32 3.37
CA ALA A 110 0.80 22.75 2.03
C ALA A 110 -0.26 21.65 1.92
N LEU A 111 -0.36 20.78 2.94
CA LEU A 111 -1.38 19.75 3.01
C LEU A 111 -2.78 20.36 2.94
N VAL A 112 -3.08 21.38 3.76
CA VAL A 112 -4.39 22.05 3.74
C VAL A 112 -4.61 22.77 2.41
N ALA A 113 -3.62 23.52 1.92
CA ALA A 113 -3.73 24.30 0.69
C ALA A 113 -4.01 23.43 -0.55
N ILE A 114 -3.40 22.25 -0.62
CA ILE A 114 -3.58 21.32 -1.75
C ILE A 114 -4.86 20.50 -1.61
N THR A 115 -5.19 20.02 -0.40
CA THR A 115 -6.30 19.08 -0.21
C THR A 115 -7.67 19.75 -0.04
N LEU A 116 -7.72 20.96 0.54
CA LEU A 116 -8.98 21.66 0.80
C LEU A 116 -9.79 21.97 -0.48
N PRO A 117 -9.17 22.47 -1.58
CA PRO A 117 -9.90 22.66 -2.84
C PRO A 117 -10.38 21.34 -3.45
N VAL A 118 -9.59 20.26 -3.29
CA VAL A 118 -9.91 18.94 -3.85
C VAL A 118 -11.11 18.32 -3.15
N VAL A 119 -11.24 18.50 -1.83
CA VAL A 119 -12.39 17.98 -1.07
C VAL A 119 -13.72 18.53 -1.55
N TYR A 120 -13.76 19.76 -2.10
CA TYR A 120 -14.98 20.30 -2.71
C TYR A 120 -15.50 19.44 -3.88
N PHE A 121 -14.60 18.76 -4.60
CA PHE A 121 -14.96 17.88 -5.71
C PHE A 121 -15.32 16.45 -5.27
N VAL A 122 -15.02 16.07 -4.02
CA VAL A 122 -15.31 14.75 -3.47
C VAL A 122 -16.78 14.70 -3.04
N LYS A 123 -17.68 14.41 -3.98
CA LYS A 123 -19.13 14.38 -3.77
C LYS A 123 -19.70 12.96 -3.83
N PRO A 124 -20.65 12.61 -2.93
CA PRO A 124 -21.36 11.34 -3.00
C PRO A 124 -22.22 11.29 -4.27
N ARG A 125 -22.22 10.14 -4.97
CA ARG A 125 -23.08 9.92 -6.13
C ARG A 125 -24.52 9.59 -5.74
N LEU A 126 -24.68 8.82 -4.66
CA LEU A 126 -25.98 8.39 -4.16
C LEU A 126 -26.47 9.37 -3.09
N SER A 127 -27.76 9.70 -3.14
CA SER A 127 -28.41 10.51 -2.10
C SER A 127 -28.42 9.73 -0.77
N PRO A 128 -28.29 10.39 0.41
CA PRO A 128 -28.29 9.75 1.74
C PRO A 128 -29.40 8.72 1.96
N SER A 129 -30.55 8.89 1.33
CA SER A 129 -31.70 7.99 1.43
C SER A 129 -31.53 6.69 0.63
N GLN A 130 -30.75 6.70 -0.45
CA GLN A 130 -30.47 5.51 -1.28
C GLN A 130 -29.27 4.72 -0.73
N THR A 131 -28.35 5.40 -0.05
CA THR A 131 -27.16 4.81 0.57
C THR A 131 -27.51 3.74 1.60
N THR A 132 -28.51 3.98 2.46
CA THR A 132 -28.92 3.03 3.51
C THR A 132 -29.64 1.79 2.97
N THR A 133 -30.24 1.88 1.78
CA THR A 133 -31.01 0.79 1.17
C THR A 133 -30.15 -0.11 0.26
N THR A 134 -29.05 0.42 -0.28
CA THR A 134 -28.13 -0.31 -1.18
C THR A 134 -26.83 -0.73 -0.52
N GLN A 135 -26.43 -0.10 0.59
CA GLN A 135 -25.23 -0.48 1.33
C GLN A 135 -25.65 -1.43 2.45
N GLY A 136 -25.27 -2.70 2.32
CA GLY A 136 -25.50 -3.72 3.34
C GLY A 136 -24.84 -3.39 4.69
N ASN A 137 -25.04 -4.25 5.68
CA ASN A 137 -24.57 -4.03 7.05
C ASN A 137 -23.04 -3.79 7.11
N PRO A 138 -22.60 -2.57 7.49
CA PRO A 138 -21.18 -2.22 7.50
C PRO A 138 -20.37 -3.01 8.54
N PHE A 139 -21.03 -3.67 9.49
CA PHE A 139 -20.37 -4.51 10.50
C PHE A 139 -20.53 -6.00 10.25
N ASN A 140 -20.89 -6.41 9.04
CA ASN A 140 -20.88 -7.83 8.67
C ASN A 140 -19.44 -8.31 8.39
N PHE A 141 -18.82 -8.94 9.37
CA PHE A 141 -17.48 -9.54 9.23
C PHE A 141 -17.51 -11.02 8.85
N ARG A 142 -18.67 -11.60 8.52
CA ARG A 142 -18.75 -13.05 8.23
C ARG A 142 -17.93 -13.45 7.00
N PHE A 143 -17.74 -12.54 6.06
CA PHE A 143 -16.83 -12.75 4.92
C PHE A 143 -15.39 -13.08 5.36
N THR A 144 -14.98 -12.64 6.56
CA THR A 144 -13.63 -12.94 7.08
C THR A 144 -13.43 -14.41 7.41
N LEU A 145 -14.51 -15.16 7.63
CA LEU A 145 -14.52 -16.61 7.84
C LEU A 145 -14.49 -17.40 6.53
N SER A 146 -14.66 -16.75 5.39
CA SER A 146 -14.55 -17.40 4.08
C SER A 146 -13.12 -17.90 3.89
N GLN A 147 -12.99 -19.18 3.55
CA GLN A 147 -11.69 -19.78 3.23
C GLN A 147 -10.97 -18.99 2.12
N THR A 148 -11.70 -18.55 1.10
CA THR A 148 -11.17 -17.70 0.03
C THR A 148 -10.57 -16.41 0.58
N PHE A 149 -11.28 -15.72 1.48
CA PHE A 149 -10.79 -14.48 2.08
C PHE A 149 -9.57 -14.71 2.98
N MET A 150 -9.62 -15.71 3.87
CA MET A 150 -8.52 -16.00 4.80
C MET A 150 -7.23 -16.33 4.05
N LEU A 151 -7.31 -17.13 2.98
CA LEU A 151 -6.15 -17.47 2.16
C LEU A 151 -5.56 -16.24 1.46
N HIS A 152 -6.40 -15.38 0.86
CA HIS A 152 -5.92 -14.14 0.26
C HIS A 152 -5.35 -13.16 1.30
N GLN A 153 -5.94 -13.08 2.49
CA GLN A 153 -5.46 -12.24 3.58
C GLN A 153 -4.10 -12.73 4.10
N LEU A 154 -3.92 -14.05 4.21
CA LEU A 154 -2.63 -14.65 4.59
C LEU A 154 -1.56 -14.32 3.55
N ALA A 155 -1.86 -14.49 2.26
CA ALA A 155 -0.96 -14.11 1.16
C ALA A 155 -0.62 -12.60 1.20
N ASN A 156 -1.61 -11.76 1.50
CA ASN A 156 -1.42 -10.31 1.62
C ASN A 156 -0.50 -9.93 2.81
N ILE A 157 -0.63 -10.61 3.96
CA ILE A 157 0.27 -10.42 5.10
C ILE A 157 1.69 -10.83 4.71
N PHE A 158 1.88 -12.00 4.09
CA PHE A 158 3.20 -12.44 3.62
C PHE A 158 3.82 -11.45 2.64
N GLN A 159 3.05 -10.98 1.65
CA GLN A 159 3.53 -9.97 0.72
C GLN A 159 3.97 -8.70 1.44
N ALA A 160 3.22 -8.25 2.45
CA ALA A 160 3.51 -7.05 3.21
C ALA A 160 4.80 -7.14 4.05
N LEU A 161 5.17 -8.34 4.52
CA LEU A 161 6.42 -8.56 5.26
C LEU A 161 7.67 -8.22 4.43
N GLY A 162 7.67 -8.56 3.13
CA GLY A 162 8.78 -8.30 2.23
C GLY A 162 8.68 -6.98 1.46
N PHE A 163 7.48 -6.45 1.26
CA PHE A 163 7.21 -5.34 0.33
C PHE A 163 8.04 -4.07 0.60
N PHE A 164 8.20 -3.68 1.87
CA PHE A 164 8.88 -2.44 2.22
C PHE A 164 10.41 -2.56 2.26
N LEU A 165 10.94 -3.79 2.35
CA LEU A 165 12.36 -4.01 2.56
C LEU A 165 13.23 -3.42 1.44
N PRO A 166 12.91 -3.63 0.15
CA PRO A 166 13.68 -3.00 -0.92
C PRO A 166 13.67 -1.47 -0.80
N SER A 167 12.50 -0.87 -0.55
CA SER A 167 12.39 0.59 -0.45
C SER A 167 13.24 1.21 0.68
N ILE A 168 13.46 0.45 1.76
CA ILE A 168 14.26 0.88 2.91
C ILE A 168 15.77 0.71 2.65
N PHE A 169 16.17 -0.43 2.08
CA PHE A 169 17.58 -0.82 2.01
C PHE A 169 18.25 -0.59 0.65
N LEU A 170 17.48 -0.35 -0.43
CA LEU A 170 18.03 -0.11 -1.77
C LEU A 170 19.03 1.06 -1.85
N PRO A 171 18.73 2.26 -1.30
CA PRO A 171 19.69 3.36 -1.34
C PRO A 171 20.96 3.04 -0.58
N THR A 172 20.82 2.38 0.58
CA THR A 172 21.95 1.99 1.41
C THR A 172 22.81 0.95 0.69
N TYR A 173 22.20 -0.05 0.07
CA TYR A 173 22.88 -1.06 -0.75
C TYR A 173 23.63 -0.41 -1.93
N ALA A 174 22.99 0.51 -2.65
CA ALA A 174 23.61 1.24 -3.76
C ALA A 174 24.87 2.01 -3.32
N ARG A 175 24.83 2.62 -2.13
CA ARG A 175 25.97 3.35 -1.57
C ARG A 175 27.06 2.43 -1.04
N SER A 176 26.71 1.51 -0.14
CA SER A 176 27.67 0.73 0.64
C SER A 176 28.33 -0.39 -0.16
N MET A 177 27.59 -1.02 -1.09
CA MET A 177 28.08 -2.18 -1.84
C MET A 177 28.51 -1.83 -3.26
N LEU A 178 27.87 -0.84 -3.89
CA LEU A 178 28.15 -0.46 -5.29
C LEU A 178 28.93 0.86 -5.43
N GLY A 179 29.19 1.56 -4.32
CA GLY A 179 29.92 2.84 -4.34
C GLY A 179 29.18 3.96 -5.06
N ALA A 180 27.84 3.88 -5.16
CA ALA A 180 27.04 4.87 -5.88
C ALA A 180 27.02 6.23 -5.16
N SER A 181 26.92 7.31 -5.94
CA SER A 181 26.74 8.66 -5.41
C SER A 181 25.38 8.83 -4.72
N GLU A 182 25.24 9.87 -3.90
CA GLU A 182 23.98 10.22 -3.23
C GLU A 182 22.79 10.32 -4.18
N LEU A 183 22.99 11.00 -5.30
CA LEU A 183 21.96 11.20 -6.32
C LEU A 183 21.49 9.87 -6.91
N VAL A 184 22.44 8.99 -7.21
CA VAL A 184 22.16 7.67 -7.79
C VAL A 184 21.44 6.77 -6.77
N ALA A 185 21.84 6.81 -5.51
CA ALA A 185 21.15 6.07 -4.44
C ALA A 185 19.71 6.56 -4.25
N ALA A 186 19.47 7.87 -4.24
CA ALA A 186 18.12 8.44 -4.17
C ALA A 186 17.26 8.07 -5.39
N SER A 187 17.88 7.94 -6.58
CA SER A 187 17.19 7.54 -7.80
C SER A 187 16.56 6.13 -7.73
N THR A 188 17.08 5.24 -6.88
CA THR A 188 16.50 3.89 -6.68
C THR A 188 15.07 3.94 -6.14
N ILE A 189 14.83 4.75 -5.11
CA ILE A 189 13.49 4.96 -4.53
C ILE A 189 12.61 5.72 -5.51
N LEU A 190 13.16 6.72 -6.19
CA LEU A 190 12.43 7.50 -7.19
C LEU A 190 11.90 6.61 -8.31
N LEU A 191 12.76 5.79 -8.92
CA LEU A 191 12.36 4.86 -9.99
C LEU A 191 11.36 3.82 -9.51
N LEU A 192 11.54 3.28 -8.30
CA LEU A 192 10.60 2.34 -7.71
C LEU A 192 9.20 2.95 -7.59
N ASN A 193 9.10 4.15 -7.01
CA ASN A 193 7.81 4.83 -6.83
C ASN A 193 7.17 5.26 -8.16
N LEU A 194 7.97 5.77 -9.12
CA LEU A 194 7.48 6.10 -10.47
C LEU A 194 6.96 4.86 -11.22
N ALA A 195 7.67 3.73 -11.11
CA ALA A 195 7.22 2.48 -11.69
C ALA A 195 5.94 1.97 -11.02
N SER A 196 5.79 2.14 -9.70
CA SER A 196 4.53 1.86 -9.00
C SER A 196 3.38 2.76 -9.44
N THR A 197 3.63 4.03 -9.75
CA THR A 197 2.62 4.94 -10.33
C THR A 197 2.06 4.41 -11.65
N VAL A 198 2.88 3.78 -12.49
CA VAL A 198 2.43 3.15 -13.74
C VAL A 198 1.83 1.75 -13.48
N GLY A 199 2.41 1.00 -12.54
CA GLY A 199 1.94 -0.33 -12.15
C GLY A 199 0.51 -0.33 -11.60
N CYS A 200 0.17 0.63 -10.75
CA CYS A 200 -1.14 0.66 -10.08
C CYS A 200 -2.33 0.73 -11.09
N PRO A 201 -2.37 1.65 -12.08
CA PRO A 201 -3.41 1.70 -13.09
C PRO A 201 -3.44 0.47 -14.00
N THR A 202 -2.27 -0.04 -14.42
CA THR A 202 -2.18 -1.22 -15.31
C THR A 202 -2.74 -2.46 -14.64
N MET A 203 -2.39 -2.71 -13.38
CA MET A 203 -2.96 -3.81 -12.59
C MET A 203 -4.44 -3.59 -12.27
N GLY A 204 -4.85 -2.33 -12.05
CA GLY A 204 -6.25 -1.96 -11.89
C GLY A 204 -7.08 -2.37 -13.11
N TRP A 205 -6.62 -1.99 -14.30
CA TRP A 205 -7.21 -2.43 -15.57
C TRP A 205 -7.18 -3.96 -15.72
N LEU A 206 -6.09 -4.62 -15.34
CA LEU A 206 -5.99 -6.08 -15.40
C LEU A 206 -7.03 -6.75 -14.48
N SER A 207 -7.24 -6.23 -13.28
CA SER A 207 -8.21 -6.74 -12.31
C SER A 207 -9.68 -6.56 -12.73
N ASP A 208 -9.95 -5.57 -13.60
CA ASP A 208 -11.29 -5.40 -14.17
C ASP A 208 -11.59 -6.48 -15.22
N ASN A 209 -10.59 -6.86 -16.03
CA ASN A 209 -10.74 -7.74 -17.20
C ASN A 209 -10.41 -9.22 -16.95
N TYR A 210 -9.55 -9.51 -15.98
CA TYR A 210 -9.10 -10.87 -15.66
C TYR A 210 -9.48 -11.28 -14.23
N HIS A 211 -9.44 -12.59 -13.97
CA HIS A 211 -9.68 -13.11 -12.62
C HIS A 211 -8.60 -12.62 -11.64
N VAL A 212 -9.01 -12.17 -10.45
CA VAL A 212 -8.11 -11.56 -9.45
C VAL A 212 -6.90 -12.43 -9.13
N THR A 213 -7.08 -13.74 -9.02
CA THR A 213 -6.00 -14.68 -8.74
C THR A 213 -4.90 -14.67 -9.81
N ARG A 214 -5.26 -14.51 -11.10
CA ARG A 214 -4.27 -14.39 -12.18
C ARG A 214 -3.50 -13.07 -12.08
N CYS A 215 -4.19 -11.98 -11.76
CA CYS A 215 -3.59 -10.67 -11.56
C CYS A 215 -2.59 -10.69 -10.39
N LEU A 216 -3.00 -11.25 -9.25
CA LEU A 216 -2.14 -11.41 -8.08
C LEU A 216 -0.91 -12.25 -8.42
N PHE A 217 -1.08 -13.38 -9.11
CA PHE A 217 0.05 -14.21 -9.51
C PHE A 217 1.04 -13.51 -10.43
N ILE A 218 0.56 -12.75 -11.43
CA ILE A 218 1.42 -11.95 -12.31
C ILE A 218 2.23 -10.94 -11.48
N ALA A 219 1.58 -10.25 -10.54
CA ALA A 219 2.24 -9.32 -9.63
C ALA A 219 3.33 -10.01 -8.78
N THR A 220 3.00 -11.14 -8.16
CA THR A 220 3.89 -11.82 -7.22
C THR A 220 5.05 -12.52 -7.90
N VAL A 221 4.80 -13.17 -9.04
CA VAL A 221 5.85 -13.81 -9.84
C VAL A 221 6.77 -12.77 -10.45
N GLY A 222 6.22 -11.68 -10.99
CA GLY A 222 7.02 -10.57 -11.50
C GLY A 222 7.92 -9.96 -10.42
N ALA A 223 7.37 -9.69 -9.23
CA ALA A 223 8.14 -9.17 -8.10
C ALA A 223 9.19 -10.16 -7.58
N SER A 224 8.84 -11.45 -7.46
CA SER A 224 9.74 -12.49 -6.98
C SER A 224 10.89 -12.75 -7.95
N LEU A 225 10.60 -12.89 -9.26
CA LEU A 225 11.63 -13.03 -10.29
C LEU A 225 12.52 -11.80 -10.37
N ALA A 226 11.96 -10.59 -10.31
CA ALA A 226 12.75 -9.37 -10.27
C ALA A 226 13.69 -9.38 -9.05
N THR A 227 13.21 -9.80 -7.88
CA THR A 227 14.01 -9.84 -6.65
C THR A 227 15.14 -10.88 -6.74
N PHE A 228 14.82 -12.12 -7.12
CA PHE A 228 15.84 -13.17 -7.19
C PHE A 228 16.83 -12.97 -8.34
N LEU A 229 16.35 -12.58 -9.53
CA LEU A 229 17.19 -12.48 -10.72
C LEU A 229 17.89 -11.13 -10.82
N LEU A 230 17.16 -10.02 -10.67
CA LEU A 230 17.73 -8.70 -10.88
C LEU A 230 18.45 -8.23 -9.63
N TRP A 231 17.82 -8.26 -8.46
CA TRP A 231 18.52 -7.83 -7.24
C TRP A 231 19.57 -8.85 -6.79
N GLY A 232 19.22 -10.13 -6.74
CA GLY A 232 20.13 -11.20 -6.30
C GLY A 232 21.46 -11.26 -7.05
N PHE A 233 21.43 -11.16 -8.38
CA PHE A 233 22.64 -11.18 -9.21
C PHE A 233 23.21 -9.80 -9.54
N THR A 234 22.65 -8.72 -8.96
CA THR A 234 23.17 -7.37 -9.22
C THR A 234 24.59 -7.22 -8.68
N THR A 235 25.45 -6.70 -9.56
CA THR A 235 26.83 -6.29 -9.26
C THR A 235 27.11 -4.85 -9.71
N THR A 236 26.15 -4.21 -10.40
CA THR A 236 26.31 -2.88 -10.98
C THR A 236 25.10 -1.99 -10.68
N VAL A 237 25.31 -0.68 -10.68
CA VAL A 237 24.23 0.29 -10.48
C VAL A 237 23.11 0.15 -11.54
N PRO A 238 23.39 0.02 -12.85
CA PRO A 238 22.32 -0.07 -13.85
C PRO A 238 21.40 -1.28 -13.63
N SER A 239 21.95 -2.46 -13.27
CA SER A 239 21.13 -3.63 -12.98
C SER A 239 20.23 -3.44 -11.76
N LEU A 240 20.72 -2.68 -10.75
CA LEU A 240 19.92 -2.29 -9.58
C LEU A 240 18.76 -1.37 -9.97
N LEU A 241 18.99 -0.39 -10.86
CA LEU A 241 17.95 0.52 -11.31
C LEU A 241 16.87 -0.20 -12.13
N ILE A 242 17.28 -1.17 -12.96
CA ILE A 242 16.33 -2.05 -13.66
C ILE A 242 15.48 -2.83 -12.65
N TYR A 243 16.10 -3.39 -11.60
CA TYR A 243 15.36 -4.03 -10.51
C TYR A 243 14.32 -3.08 -9.88
N CYS A 244 14.68 -1.84 -9.57
CA CYS A 244 13.75 -0.86 -8.99
C CYS A 244 12.50 -0.66 -9.86
N VAL A 245 12.68 -0.57 -11.18
CA VAL A 245 11.56 -0.42 -12.14
C VAL A 245 10.67 -1.65 -12.14
N PHE A 246 11.24 -2.85 -12.30
CA PHE A 246 10.45 -4.09 -12.35
C PHE A 246 9.75 -4.37 -11.02
N TYR A 247 10.46 -4.22 -9.90
CA TYR A 247 9.88 -4.40 -8.57
C TYR A 247 8.78 -3.38 -8.30
N GLY A 248 9.00 -2.09 -8.62
CA GLY A 248 8.00 -1.05 -8.46
C GLY A 248 6.74 -1.30 -9.29
N LEU A 249 6.89 -1.76 -10.54
CA LEU A 249 5.77 -2.10 -11.43
C LEU A 249 4.92 -3.24 -10.88
N PHE A 250 5.56 -4.34 -10.46
CA PHE A 250 4.86 -5.55 -10.05
C PHE A 250 4.44 -5.53 -8.58
N ALA A 251 5.39 -5.33 -7.66
CA ALA A 251 5.11 -5.35 -6.22
C ALA A 251 4.22 -4.16 -5.81
N GLY A 252 4.48 -2.96 -6.37
CA GLY A 252 3.72 -1.75 -6.06
C GLY A 252 2.26 -1.83 -6.51
N SER A 253 2.00 -2.56 -7.58
CA SER A 253 0.65 -2.73 -8.13
C SER A 253 -0.22 -3.78 -7.43
N TYR A 254 0.35 -4.58 -6.51
CA TYR A 254 -0.38 -5.65 -5.81
C TYR A 254 -1.64 -5.15 -5.10
N THR A 255 -1.60 -3.94 -4.52
CA THR A 255 -2.78 -3.34 -3.86
C THR A 255 -3.93 -3.11 -4.82
N SER A 256 -3.66 -2.77 -6.09
CA SER A 256 -4.67 -2.58 -7.14
C SER A 256 -5.58 -3.80 -7.30
N ALA A 257 -5.03 -5.01 -7.14
CA ALA A 257 -5.78 -6.25 -7.26
C ALA A 257 -6.77 -6.49 -6.12
N TRP A 258 -6.68 -5.78 -4.99
CA TRP A 258 -7.65 -5.90 -3.88
C TRP A 258 -9.07 -5.55 -4.30
N THR A 259 -9.22 -4.71 -5.33
CA THR A 259 -10.52 -4.34 -5.90
C THR A 259 -11.19 -5.52 -6.60
N GLY A 260 -10.41 -6.37 -7.27
CA GLY A 260 -10.87 -7.63 -7.86
C GLY A 260 -11.32 -8.61 -6.79
N LEU A 261 -10.60 -8.70 -5.66
CA LEU A 261 -10.95 -9.57 -4.54
C LEU A 261 -12.22 -9.10 -3.83
N MET A 262 -12.34 -7.78 -3.63
CA MET A 262 -13.55 -7.14 -3.15
C MET A 262 -14.76 -7.50 -4.04
N ARG A 263 -14.61 -7.42 -5.37
CA ARG A 263 -15.67 -7.81 -6.32
C ARG A 263 -15.98 -9.30 -6.21
N GLN A 264 -14.97 -10.16 -6.13
CA GLN A 264 -15.17 -11.60 -6.01
C GLN A 264 -16.00 -11.95 -4.77
N ILE A 265 -15.63 -11.44 -3.59
CA ILE A 265 -16.31 -11.78 -2.33
C ILE A 265 -17.75 -11.28 -2.29
N THR A 266 -18.03 -10.15 -2.95
CA THR A 266 -19.36 -9.52 -2.92
C THR A 266 -20.29 -10.03 -4.01
N THR A 267 -19.77 -10.59 -5.11
CA THR A 267 -20.57 -11.04 -6.26
C THR A 267 -20.68 -12.56 -6.35
N ASP A 268 -19.78 -13.32 -5.74
CA ASP A 268 -19.79 -14.79 -5.80
C ASP A 268 -20.90 -15.35 -4.90
N GLU A 269 -22.00 -15.77 -5.52
CA GLU A 269 -23.19 -16.32 -4.85
C GLU A 269 -22.85 -17.53 -3.97
N THR A 270 -21.85 -18.35 -4.33
CA THR A 270 -21.48 -19.53 -3.54
C THR A 270 -20.88 -19.15 -2.19
N ILE A 271 -20.05 -18.11 -2.18
CA ILE A 271 -19.46 -17.55 -0.96
C ILE A 271 -20.51 -16.75 -0.19
N SER A 272 -21.31 -15.98 -0.92
CA SER A 272 -22.34 -15.11 -0.37
C SER A 272 -23.43 -15.89 0.36
N ASP A 273 -23.89 -17.00 -0.20
CA ASP A 273 -24.92 -17.85 0.40
C ASP A 273 -24.36 -18.67 1.57
N ARG A 274 -23.17 -19.26 1.40
CA ARG A 274 -22.56 -20.11 2.44
C ARG A 274 -22.20 -19.32 3.71
N TYR A 275 -21.78 -18.07 3.57
CA TYR A 275 -21.34 -17.24 4.70
C TYR A 275 -22.28 -16.06 5.00
N SER A 276 -23.44 -15.99 4.33
CA SER A 276 -24.40 -14.87 4.42
C SER A 276 -23.74 -13.51 4.20
N CYS A 277 -22.96 -13.39 3.13
CA CYS A 277 -22.25 -12.17 2.78
C CYS A 277 -23.03 -11.23 1.85
N GLN A 278 -24.29 -11.53 1.53
CA GLN A 278 -25.14 -10.75 0.62
C GLN A 278 -25.25 -9.26 1.05
N ASP A 279 -25.25 -8.99 2.36
CA ASP A 279 -25.27 -7.64 2.92
C ASP A 279 -23.87 -7.09 3.28
N THR A 280 -22.78 -7.64 2.73
CA THR A 280 -21.43 -7.18 3.09
C THR A 280 -21.06 -5.93 2.31
N ASP A 281 -20.61 -4.91 3.02
CA ASP A 281 -20.05 -3.72 2.41
C ASP A 281 -18.71 -4.03 1.69
N PRO A 282 -18.60 -3.81 0.36
CA PRO A 282 -17.36 -4.00 -0.39
C PRO A 282 -16.16 -3.24 0.21
N VAL A 283 -16.40 -2.04 0.75
CA VAL A 283 -15.36 -1.19 1.32
C VAL A 283 -14.83 -1.76 2.64
N MET A 284 -15.63 -2.55 3.35
CA MET A 284 -15.18 -3.25 4.55
C MET A 284 -14.16 -4.35 4.21
N VAL A 285 -14.33 -5.04 3.07
CA VAL A 285 -13.35 -6.03 2.59
C VAL A 285 -11.98 -5.37 2.37
N LEU A 286 -11.94 -4.21 1.72
CA LEU A 286 -10.70 -3.43 1.54
C LEU A 286 -10.11 -2.98 2.89
N SER A 287 -10.95 -2.62 3.85
CA SER A 287 -10.51 -2.22 5.20
C SER A 287 -9.79 -3.35 5.93
N VAL A 288 -10.34 -4.57 5.89
CA VAL A 288 -9.72 -5.73 6.53
C VAL A 288 -8.44 -6.16 5.80
N LEU A 289 -8.40 -6.08 4.46
CA LEU A 289 -7.18 -6.29 3.68
C LEU A 289 -6.08 -5.28 4.04
N ALA A 290 -6.45 -4.01 4.18
CA ALA A 290 -5.53 -2.96 4.60
C ALA A 290 -5.00 -3.20 6.04
N ALA A 291 -5.86 -3.65 6.96
CA ALA A 291 -5.45 -4.02 8.32
C ALA A 291 -4.42 -5.16 8.32
N GLY A 292 -4.63 -6.20 7.48
CA GLY A 292 -3.67 -7.29 7.31
C GLY A 292 -2.32 -6.80 6.78
N ARG A 293 -2.33 -5.93 5.77
CA ARG A 293 -1.10 -5.31 5.27
C ARG A 293 -0.40 -4.49 6.35
N GLY A 294 -1.15 -3.80 7.22
CA GLY A 294 -0.63 -3.09 8.38
C GLY A 294 0.16 -4.00 9.32
N ILE A 295 -0.37 -5.18 9.67
CA ILE A 295 0.31 -6.17 10.52
C ILE A 295 1.66 -6.58 9.90
N GLY A 296 1.66 -6.95 8.62
CA GLY A 296 2.91 -7.31 7.93
C GLY A 296 3.91 -6.15 7.86
N SER A 297 3.42 -4.92 7.69
CA SER A 297 4.28 -3.73 7.65
C SER A 297 4.97 -3.48 8.99
N VAL A 298 4.24 -3.61 10.11
CA VAL A 298 4.80 -3.45 11.46
C VAL A 298 5.84 -4.52 11.77
N LEU A 299 5.57 -5.77 11.39
CA LEU A 299 6.50 -6.89 11.57
C LEU A 299 7.74 -6.80 10.66
N SER A 300 7.63 -6.16 9.49
CA SER A 300 8.75 -6.03 8.56
C SER A 300 9.94 -5.28 9.16
N GLY A 301 9.72 -4.32 10.07
CA GLY A 301 10.78 -3.54 10.72
C GLY A 301 11.73 -4.41 11.54
N PRO A 302 11.28 -5.07 12.62
CA PRO A 302 12.11 -5.97 13.41
C PRO A 302 12.71 -7.13 12.59
N LEU A 303 11.94 -7.69 11.66
CA LEU A 303 12.44 -8.76 10.78
C LEU A 303 13.59 -8.28 9.90
N SER A 304 13.51 -7.06 9.37
CA SER A 304 14.58 -6.48 8.56
C SER A 304 15.88 -6.29 9.34
N GLN A 305 15.79 -5.88 10.60
CA GLN A 305 16.95 -5.75 11.49
C GLN A 305 17.55 -7.12 11.81
N ALA A 306 16.71 -8.12 12.05
CA ALA A 306 17.18 -9.49 12.26
C ALA A 306 17.85 -10.08 11.00
N LEU A 307 17.39 -9.71 9.80
CA LEU A 307 17.90 -10.21 8.51
C LEU A 307 19.22 -9.54 8.08
N VAL A 308 19.44 -8.29 8.48
CA VAL A 308 20.67 -7.54 8.18
C VAL A 308 21.59 -7.65 9.40
N GLY A 309 22.41 -8.69 9.43
CA GLY A 309 23.39 -8.92 10.50
C GLY A 309 24.66 -9.59 10.00
N ASP A 310 25.75 -9.43 10.77
CA ASP A 310 27.10 -9.94 10.46
C ASP A 310 27.22 -11.48 10.50
N TYR A 311 26.12 -12.22 10.60
CA TYR A 311 26.15 -13.69 10.58
C TYR A 311 26.16 -14.26 9.16
N TRP A 312 25.88 -13.45 8.13
CA TRP A 312 25.83 -13.90 6.74
C TRP A 312 27.17 -13.69 6.03
N HIS A 313 27.98 -14.74 5.98
CA HIS A 313 29.28 -14.76 5.30
C HIS A 313 29.36 -15.88 4.25
N VAL A 314 28.38 -15.92 3.34
CA VAL A 314 28.42 -16.85 2.22
C VAL A 314 29.10 -16.16 1.04
N LYS A 315 30.25 -16.66 0.58
CA LYS A 315 30.90 -16.21 -0.67
C LYS A 315 30.07 -16.66 -1.88
N THR A 316 29.02 -15.90 -2.19
CA THR A 316 28.15 -16.09 -3.36
C THR A 316 28.24 -14.89 -4.29
N TYR A 317 27.75 -15.06 -5.53
CA TYR A 317 27.82 -14.03 -6.56
C TYR A 317 26.74 -12.95 -6.36
N GLY A 318 27.07 -11.69 -6.65
CA GLY A 318 26.14 -10.57 -6.61
C GLY A 318 25.71 -10.15 -5.20
N ALA A 319 24.46 -9.67 -5.08
CA ALA A 319 23.89 -9.24 -3.81
C ALA A 319 23.79 -10.36 -2.78
N TYR A 320 23.69 -11.62 -3.20
CA TYR A 320 23.64 -12.78 -2.30
C TYR A 320 24.90 -12.93 -1.44
N GLY A 321 26.06 -12.51 -1.97
CA GLY A 321 27.33 -12.54 -1.25
C GLY A 321 27.51 -11.41 -0.24
N THR A 322 26.57 -10.48 -0.17
CA THR A 322 26.63 -9.32 0.73
C THR A 322 25.81 -9.56 2.00
N VAL A 323 25.96 -8.66 2.98
CA VAL A 323 25.13 -8.63 4.21
C VAL A 323 23.63 -8.53 3.91
N TYR A 324 23.26 -8.09 2.70
CA TYR A 324 21.86 -7.99 2.25
C TYR A 324 21.33 -9.27 1.60
N GLY A 325 22.15 -10.32 1.43
CA GLY A 325 21.74 -11.60 0.84
C GLY A 325 20.51 -12.24 1.49
N PRO A 326 20.42 -12.36 2.83
CA PRO A 326 19.23 -12.87 3.51
C PRO A 326 17.98 -12.05 3.21
N LEU A 327 18.14 -10.73 3.08
CA LEU A 327 17.06 -9.81 2.80
C LEU A 327 16.52 -9.99 1.37
N VAL A 328 17.40 -10.20 0.39
CA VAL A 328 16.99 -10.57 -0.98
C VAL A 328 16.19 -11.87 -0.98
N ILE A 329 16.71 -12.91 -0.30
CA ILE A 329 16.05 -14.22 -0.24
C ILE A 329 14.68 -14.10 0.42
N PHE A 330 14.61 -13.43 1.56
CA PHE A 330 13.38 -13.22 2.30
C PHE A 330 12.35 -12.43 1.49
N THR A 331 12.77 -11.37 0.81
CA THR A 331 11.87 -10.54 -0.03
C THR A 331 11.33 -11.34 -1.22
N GLY A 332 12.20 -12.08 -1.92
CA GLY A 332 11.80 -12.91 -3.04
C GLY A 332 10.88 -14.06 -2.63
N PHE A 333 11.14 -14.67 -1.46
CA PHE A 333 10.35 -15.78 -0.92
C PHE A 333 8.98 -15.32 -0.42
N THR A 334 8.91 -14.21 0.32
CA THR A 334 7.63 -13.63 0.77
C THR A 334 6.76 -13.20 -0.41
N ALA A 335 7.35 -12.64 -1.47
CA ALA A 335 6.66 -12.37 -2.72
C ALA A 335 6.16 -13.67 -3.39
N ALA A 336 6.99 -14.71 -3.50
CA ALA A 336 6.60 -15.99 -4.07
C ALA A 336 5.46 -16.67 -3.30
N LEU A 337 5.55 -16.70 -1.95
CA LEU A 337 4.52 -17.27 -1.08
C LEU A 337 3.16 -16.60 -1.27
N SER A 338 3.16 -15.27 -1.47
CA SER A 338 1.92 -14.55 -1.73
C SER A 338 1.28 -14.91 -3.08
N GLY A 339 2.02 -15.52 -4.01
CA GLY A 339 1.53 -16.03 -5.30
C GLY A 339 0.87 -17.41 -5.24
N ILE A 340 0.95 -18.13 -4.11
CA ILE A 340 0.40 -19.49 -3.94
C ILE A 340 -1.13 -19.51 -4.10
N VAL A 341 -1.78 -18.36 -4.09
CA VAL A 341 -3.23 -18.21 -4.28
C VAL A 341 -3.71 -18.86 -5.60
N LEU A 342 -2.94 -18.83 -6.69
CA LEU A 342 -3.31 -19.57 -7.91
C LEU A 342 -3.29 -21.09 -7.73
N PHE A 343 -2.32 -21.59 -6.97
CA PHE A 343 -2.22 -23.01 -6.66
C PHE A 343 -3.41 -23.46 -5.79
N TRP A 344 -3.78 -22.66 -4.79
CA TRP A 344 -4.99 -22.90 -4.00
C TRP A 344 -6.27 -22.89 -4.85
N LYS A 345 -6.35 -22.02 -5.87
CA LYS A 345 -7.45 -22.06 -6.84
C LYS A 345 -7.44 -23.35 -7.66
N HIS A 346 -6.27 -23.83 -8.09
CA HIS A 346 -6.16 -25.04 -8.89
C HIS A 346 -6.53 -26.32 -8.11
N ILE A 347 -6.26 -26.34 -6.80
CA ILE A 347 -6.68 -27.43 -5.89
C ILE A 347 -8.16 -27.32 -5.50
N GLY A 348 -8.85 -26.23 -5.89
CA GLY A 348 -10.26 -26.01 -5.54
C GLY A 348 -10.48 -25.51 -4.11
N TRP A 349 -9.43 -25.03 -3.43
CA TRP A 349 -9.54 -24.38 -2.11
C TRP A 349 -10.07 -22.94 -2.21
N ILE A 350 -10.06 -22.39 -3.41
CA ILE A 350 -10.54 -21.04 -3.75
C ILE A 350 -11.35 -21.16 -5.03
N HIS A 351 -12.54 -20.57 -5.05
CA HIS A 351 -13.44 -20.58 -6.22
C HIS A 351 -13.01 -19.59 -7.33
#